data_AF-A0A927A3I2-F1
#
_entry.id   AF-A0A927A3I2-F1
#
_cell.length_a   1.000
_cell.length_b   1.000
_cell.length_c   1.000
_cell.angle_alpha   90.00
_cell.angle_beta   90.00
_cell.angle_gamma   90.00
#
_symmetry.space_group_name_H-M   'P 1'
#
loop_
_entity.id
_entity.type
_entity.pdbx_description
1 polymer ?
#
loop_
_entity_poly.entity_id
_entity_poly.type
_entity_poly.pdbx_seq_one_letter_code
_entity_poly.pdbx_strand_id
1 'polypeptide(L)' 'MSDKETVLELVKRLPPDVSIRHIIQEIEFIAAVQEGLDEIDQGQGVSIEAVEQMIESWTTV' A
#
# COMPACT_ATOMS: atom_id res chain seq x y z
N MET A 1 5.02 6.14 14.80
CA MET A 1 4.03 5.17 15.32
C MET A 1 4.59 3.79 15.04
N SER A 2 4.46 2.84 15.96
CA SER A 2 4.87 1.45 15.70
C SER A 2 3.89 0.74 14.78
N ASP A 3 4.35 -0.27 14.03
CA ASP A 3 3.47 -1.07 13.14
C ASP A 3 2.26 -1.63 13.88
N LYS A 4 2.47 -2.05 15.13
CA LYS A 4 1.40 -2.52 16.03
C LYS A 4 0.33 -1.45 16.26
N GLU A 5 0.72 -0.21 16.52
CA GLU A 5 -0.23 0.89 16.73
C GLU A 5 -0.97 1.22 15.43
N THR A 6 -0.29 1.19 14.28
CA THR A 6 -0.92 1.37 12.96
C THR A 6 -2.00 0.32 12.71
N VAL A 7 -1.71 -0.97 12.96
CA VAL A 7 -2.68 -2.06 12.81
C VAL A 7 -3.86 -1.90 13.78
N LEU A 8 -3.61 -1.49 15.03
CA LEU A 8 -4.69 -1.26 15.99
C LEU A 8 -5.62 -0.11 15.54
N GLU A 9 -5.06 0.98 15.02
CA GLU A 9 -5.84 2.11 14.50
C GLU A 9 -6.61 1.74 13.23
N LEU A 10 -6.04 0.92 12.35
CA LEU A 10 -6.74 0.34 11.21
C LEU A 10 -7.98 -0.42 11.70
N VAL A 11 -7.79 -1.41 12.57
CA VAL A 11 -8.87 -2.29 13.04
C VAL A 11 -9.98 -1.50 13.74
N LYS A 12 -9.64 -0.45 14.50
CA LYS A 12 -10.64 0.43 15.15
C LYS A 12 -11.53 1.18 14.16
N ARG A 13 -11.07 1.45 12.94
CA ARG A 13 -11.79 2.21 11.91
C ARG A 13 -12.61 1.35 10.98
N LEU A 14 -12.33 0.04 10.93
CA LEU A 14 -13.04 -0.87 10.04
C LEU A 14 -14.48 -1.11 10.52
N PRO A 15 -15.42 -1.38 9.59
CA PRO A 15 -16.78 -1.80 9.94
C PRO A 15 -16.79 -3.07 10.81
N PRO A 16 -17.78 -3.23 11.70
CA PRO A 16 -17.83 -4.36 12.62
C PRO A 16 -18.03 -5.73 11.93
N ASP A 17 -18.53 -5.73 10.70
CA ASP A 17 -18.82 -6.90 9.87
C ASP A 17 -17.71 -7.22 8.84
N VAL A 18 -16.57 -6.51 8.91
CA VAL A 18 -15.43 -6.77 8.03
C VAL A 18 -14.90 -8.20 8.22
N SER A 19 -14.63 -8.88 7.12
CA SER A 19 -14.03 -10.22 7.18
C SER A 19 -12.54 -10.15 7.53
N ILE A 20 -12.01 -11.15 8.23
CA ILE A 20 -10.56 -11.26 8.51
C ILE A 20 -9.73 -11.17 7.23
N ARG A 21 -10.23 -11.73 6.12
CA ARG A 21 -9.55 -11.67 4.81
C ARG A 21 -9.37 -10.24 4.33
N HIS A 22 -10.40 -9.40 4.50
CA HIS A 22 -10.31 -7.99 4.12
C HIS A 22 -9.37 -7.23 5.07
N ILE A 23 -9.39 -7.52 6.38
CA ILE A 23 -8.42 -6.92 7.32
C ILE A 23 -6.97 -7.20 6.87
N ILE A 24 -6.67 -8.44 6.44
CA ILE A 24 -5.34 -8.80 5.95
C ILE A 24 -4.98 -7.98 4.69
N GLN A 25 -5.91 -7.85 3.74
CA GLN A 25 -5.69 -7.05 2.52
C GLN A 25 -5.39 -5.58 2.83
N GLU A 26 -6.08 -4.98 3.80
CA GLU A 26 -5.81 -3.60 4.22
C GLU A 26 -4.43 -3.46 4.86
N ILE A 27 -4.00 -4.46 5.64
CA ILE A 27 -2.64 -4.49 6.22
C ILE A 27 -1.59 -4.61 5.12
N GLU A 28 -1.79 -5.50 4.16
CA GLU A 28 -0.90 -5.68 2.99
C GLU A 28 -0.80 -4.39 2.17
N PHE A 29 -1.92 -3.70 1.97
CA PHE A 29 -1.94 -2.41 1.29
C PHE A 29 -1.10 -1.35 2.01
N ILE A 30 -1.28 -1.20 3.33
CA ILE A 30 -0.49 -0.26 4.13
C ILE A 30 1.00 -0.60 4.07
N ALA A 31 1.36 -1.88 4.20
CA ALA A 31 2.74 -2.32 4.12
C ALA A 31 3.38 -1.97 2.76
N ALA A 32 2.66 -2.20 1.65
CA ALA A 32 3.13 -1.86 0.31
C ALA A 32 3.30 -0.35 0.10
N VAL A 33 2.40 0.47 0.64
CA VAL A 33 2.53 1.94 0.60
C VAL A 33 3.76 2.38 1.39
N GLN A 34 3.99 1.79 2.56
CA GLN A 34 5.11 2.13 3.42
C GLN A 34 6.45 1.76 2.75
N GLU A 35 6.52 0.58 2.13
CA GLU A 35 7.64 0.14 1.31
C GLU A 35 7.93 1.14 0.18
N GLY A 36 6.92 1.53 -0.59
CA GLY A 36 7.11 2.50 -1.68
C GLY A 36 7.59 3.88 -1.21
N LEU A 37 7.18 4.34 -0.02
CA LEU A 37 7.69 5.58 0.57
C LEU A 37 9.16 5.45 0.98
N ASP A 38 9.54 4.31 1.59
CA ASP A 38 10.92 4.05 1.98
C ASP A 38 11.85 3.94 0.75
N GLU A 39 11.37 3.34 -0.35
CA GLU A 39 12.08 3.29 -1.63
C GLU A 39 12.33 4.69 -2.21
N ILE A 40 11.33 5.59 -2.14
CA ILE A 40 11.47 6.99 -2.57
C ILE A 40 12.52 7.71 -1.74
N ASP A 41 12.49 7.56 -0.41
CA ASP A 41 13.47 8.18 0.49
C ASP A 41 14.90 7.66 0.24
N GLN A 42 15.04 6.43 -0.25
CA GLN A 42 16.31 5.83 -0.67
C GLN A 42 16.74 6.23 -2.09
N GLY A 43 15.95 7.04 -2.81
CA GLY A 43 16.24 7.46 -4.18
C GLY A 43 16.00 6.36 -5.22
N GLN A 44 15.19 5.34 -4.91
CA GLN A 44 14.83 4.25 -5.81
C GLN A 44 13.60 4.56 -6.68
N GLY A 45 13.10 5.80 -6.63
CA GLY A 45 12.03 6.25 -7.50
C GLY A 45 12.38 6.14 -8.99
N VAL A 46 11.37 5.93 -9.82
CA VAL A 46 11.49 5.92 -11.28
C VAL A 46 11.04 7.27 -11.87
N SER A 47 11.48 7.59 -13.08
CA SER A 47 11.07 8.82 -13.75
C SER A 47 9.61 8.77 -14.20
N ILE A 48 9.00 9.93 -14.43
CA ILE A 48 7.59 10.02 -14.86
C ILE A 48 7.36 9.30 -16.20
N GLU A 49 8.33 9.35 -17.11
CA GLU A 49 8.26 8.66 -18.41
C GLU A 49 8.26 7.13 -18.24
N ALA A 50 9.03 6.61 -17.26
CA ALA A 50 9.00 5.20 -16.93
C ALA A 50 7.64 4.77 -16.34
N VAL A 51 7.04 5.63 -15.49
CA VAL A 51 5.69 5.40 -14.95
C VAL A 51 4.64 5.35 -16.06
N GLU A 52 4.69 6.26 -17.03
CA GLU A 52 3.76 6.28 -18.17
C GLU A 52 3.77 4.95 -18.94
N GLN A 53 4.96 4.41 -19.23
CA GLN A 53 5.12 3.11 -19.89
C GLN A 53 4.59 1.94 -19.05
N MET A 54 4.76 1.99 -17.72
CA MET A 54 4.19 0.98 -16.81
C MET A 54 2.65 1.01 -16.84
N ILE A 55 2.04 2.19 -16.81
CA ILE A 55 0.59 2.35 -16.83
C ILE A 55 0.00 1.83 -18.15
N GLU A 56 0.65 2.10 -19.28
CA GLU A 56 0.24 1.56 -20.58
C GLU A 56 0.14 0.02 -20.55
N SER A 57 1.09 -0.66 -19.90
CA SER A 57 1.11 -2.12 -19.77
C SER A 57 -0.01 -2.71 -18.90
N TRP A 58 -0.60 -1.93 -18.00
CA TRP A 58 -1.69 -2.38 -17.14
C TRP A 58 -3.05 -2.33 -17.83
N THR A 59 -3.16 -1.49 -18.86
CA THR A 59 -4.40 -1.28 -19.63
C THR A 59 -4.50 -2.17 -20.86
N THR A 60 -3.41 -2.84 -21.25
CA THR A 60 -3.41 -3.81 -22.33
C THR A 60 -3.81 -5.19 -21.78
N VAL A 61 -5.10 -5.50 -21.92
CA VAL A 61 -5.71 -6.81 -21.65
C VAL A 61 -6.25 -7.41 -22.94
#